data_AF-A0A6M1LYM4-F1
#
_entry.id   AF-A0A6M1LYM4-F1
#
_cell.length_a   1.000
_cell.length_b   1.000
_cell.length_c   1.000
_cell.angle_alpha   90.00
_cell.angle_beta   90.00
_cell.angle_gamma   90.00
#
_symmetry.space_group_name_H-M   'P 1'
#
loop_
_entity.id
_entity.type
_entity.pdbx_description
1 polymer ?
#
loop_
_entity_poly.entity_id
_entity_poly.type
_entity_poly.pdbx_seq_one_letter_code
_entity_poly.pdbx_strand_id
1 'polypeptide(L)'
;MDIHQDGTAVKGLTALVAEVRRDLARLNHPPAPWTLPVEGPDGRPALDVLVVGAGMCGQTAAFALLREGVANLRVVDQAPRGAEGPWGTFARMETLRSPKHLTGPDLGIPSLTFRAWWEAQVGEEGWRSLTKIPRLDWLRYLLFVRDTVGVPVENDTRLTRLWPADGLIGAAIEGPGGPETVFARKVVLACGRDGSGGRRMPAFARGGEGRLFHSSDPIDFSRFRGGRVAVLGASASAIDNAATALEAGAAEVTLFVRRSRFPQVNKSKWAAFPGFLRGYAALDDARRWAFTTYMMGEGTPPPHESVLRCTRHPGFSVRFGEGWSGIEETPDGLAIETAKGRYPVDAAVVAVGFDIDLTRRPELDLFREAVLTWGERVPPAEAEAHPEAARFPYLGDGMQMLERVPGRLPDLGLLHVFNWGVTVSHGALAGDIPGLGIGATRLAQALVRDLFVSQADAHFPRMVAHEDAELEPTPFFVRREER
;
A
#
# COMPACT_ATOMS: atom_id res chain seq x y z
N MET A 1 -17.37 9.83 -13.75
CA MET A 1 -18.06 9.55 -15.02
C MET A 1 -18.54 8.11 -14.99
N ASP A 2 -19.83 7.79 -14.98
CA ASP A 2 -21.03 8.57 -14.72
C ASP A 2 -21.95 7.57 -14.01
N ILE A 3 -22.27 7.81 -12.74
CA ILE A 3 -23.34 7.04 -12.11
C ILE A 3 -24.58 7.68 -12.73
N HIS A 4 -25.34 6.93 -13.51
CA HIS A 4 -26.77 7.21 -13.62
C HIS A 4 -27.31 7.15 -12.19
N GLN A 5 -27.25 8.28 -11.48
CA GLN A 5 -27.57 8.37 -10.06
C GLN A 5 -29.07 8.25 -9.93
N ASP A 6 -29.51 7.01 -9.74
CA ASP A 6 -30.75 6.72 -9.04
C ASP A 6 -30.76 7.57 -7.77
N GLY A 7 -31.74 8.47 -7.65
CA GLY A 7 -31.87 9.37 -6.50
C GLY A 7 -31.95 8.62 -5.17
N THR A 8 -32.28 7.33 -5.20
CA THR A 8 -32.26 6.42 -4.05
C THR A 8 -30.84 6.18 -3.53
N ALA A 9 -29.88 5.88 -4.42
CA ALA A 9 -28.49 5.61 -4.03
C ALA A 9 -27.80 6.84 -3.42
N VAL A 10 -28.08 8.02 -3.96
CA VAL A 10 -27.57 9.30 -3.44
C VAL A 10 -28.10 9.59 -2.04
N LYS A 11 -29.41 9.42 -1.85
CA LYS A 11 -30.06 9.58 -0.54
C LYS A 11 -29.49 8.60 0.48
N GLY A 12 -29.31 7.34 0.10
CA GLY A 12 -28.77 6.31 0.98
C GLY A 12 -27.32 6.58 1.40
N LEU A 13 -26.43 6.94 0.47
CA LEU A 13 -25.06 7.32 0.82
C LEU A 13 -25.01 8.59 1.69
N THR A 14 -25.89 9.57 1.45
CA THR A 14 -25.98 10.77 2.29
C THR A 14 -26.37 10.42 3.73
N ALA A 15 -27.37 9.53 3.89
CA ALA A 15 -27.77 9.04 5.21
C ALA A 15 -26.61 8.28 5.89
N LEU A 16 -25.86 7.47 5.13
CA LEU A 16 -24.71 6.73 5.65
C LEU A 16 -23.59 7.68 6.13
N VAL A 17 -23.28 8.75 5.40
CA VAL A 17 -22.32 9.77 5.86
C VAL A 17 -22.73 10.35 7.22
N ALA A 18 -24.02 10.66 7.38
CA ALA A 18 -24.53 11.18 8.65
C ALA A 18 -24.46 10.14 9.78
N GLU A 19 -24.67 8.86 9.47
CA GLU A 19 -24.50 7.75 10.42
C GLU A 19 -23.04 7.59 10.85
N VAL A 20 -22.10 7.56 9.90
CA VAL A 20 -20.66 7.48 10.20
C VAL A 20 -20.22 8.64 11.11
N ARG A 21 -20.62 9.88 10.79
CA ARG A 21 -20.29 11.05 11.61
C ARG A 21 -20.87 10.95 13.02
N ARG A 22 -22.07 10.39 13.17
CA ARG A 22 -22.68 10.14 14.48
C ARG A 22 -21.91 9.08 15.26
N ASP A 23 -21.45 8.02 14.61
CA ASP A 23 -20.66 6.98 15.26
C ASP A 23 -19.27 7.47 15.66
N LEU A 24 -18.61 8.27 14.81
CA LEU A 24 -17.36 8.94 15.16
C LEU A 24 -17.53 9.86 16.38
N ALA A 25 -18.61 10.65 16.43
CA ALA A 25 -18.91 11.51 17.57
C ALA A 25 -19.17 10.69 18.86
N ARG A 26 -19.89 9.56 18.77
CA ARG A 26 -20.11 8.64 19.91
C ARG A 26 -18.81 8.03 20.42
N LEU A 27 -17.84 7.80 19.54
CA LEU A 27 -16.51 7.29 19.87
C LEU A 27 -15.53 8.40 20.30
N ASN A 28 -15.97 9.67 20.31
CA ASN A 28 -15.12 10.85 20.54
C ASN A 28 -13.91 10.91 19.60
N HIS A 29 -14.13 10.60 18.31
CA HIS A 29 -13.09 10.68 17.29
C HIS A 29 -13.27 11.90 16.37
N PRO A 30 -12.17 12.63 16.07
CA PRO A 30 -10.89 12.59 16.78
C PRO A 30 -11.01 13.18 18.20
N PRO A 31 -10.17 12.76 19.17
CA PRO A 31 -10.06 13.44 20.46
C PRO A 31 -9.36 14.80 20.29
N ALA A 32 -9.27 15.58 21.37
CA ALA A 32 -8.48 16.81 21.35
C ALA A 32 -7.01 16.52 21.00
N PRO A 33 -6.36 17.34 20.16
CA PRO A 33 -4.94 17.19 19.87
C PRO A 33 -4.11 17.33 21.14
N TRP A 34 -3.13 16.44 21.31
CA TRP A 34 -2.32 16.37 22.53
C TRP A 34 -0.83 16.61 22.29
N THR A 35 -0.34 16.49 21.06
CA THR A 35 1.07 16.68 20.73
C THR A 35 1.51 18.13 20.94
N LEU A 36 2.75 18.31 21.40
CA LEU A 36 3.30 19.65 21.62
C LEU A 36 4.05 20.13 20.36
N PRO A 37 3.93 21.42 19.97
CA PRO A 37 4.69 21.95 18.84
C PRO A 37 6.20 21.79 19.03
N VAL A 38 6.90 21.45 17.95
CA VAL A 38 8.36 21.42 17.86
C VAL A 38 8.73 22.29 16.67
N GLU A 39 9.77 23.11 16.81
CA GLU A 39 10.28 23.91 15.70
C GLU A 39 11.24 23.08 14.83
N GLY A 40 11.13 23.23 13.52
CA GLY A 40 12.11 22.73 12.58
C GLY A 40 13.36 23.63 12.52
N PRO A 41 14.43 23.19 11.83
CA PRO A 41 15.66 23.98 11.68
C PRO A 41 15.49 25.34 10.99
N ASP A 42 14.36 25.56 10.31
CA ASP A 42 14.00 26.83 9.66
C ASP A 42 13.14 27.75 10.56
N GLY A 43 12.94 27.38 11.82
CA GLY A 43 12.12 28.12 12.79
C GLY A 43 10.61 28.01 12.56
N ARG A 44 10.16 27.21 11.58
CA ARG A 44 8.73 26.94 11.37
C ARG A 44 8.30 25.70 12.16
N PRO A 45 7.02 25.56 12.54
CA PRO A 45 6.55 24.34 13.20
C PRO A 45 6.79 23.09 12.35
N ALA A 46 7.41 22.08 12.93
CA ALA A 46 7.54 20.75 12.35
C ALA A 46 6.22 19.98 12.46
N LEU A 47 5.97 19.10 11.51
CA LEU A 47 4.88 18.13 11.53
C LEU A 47 5.15 17.06 12.59
N ASP A 48 4.10 16.53 13.21
CA ASP A 48 4.23 15.28 13.96
C ASP A 48 4.44 14.11 13.00
N VAL A 49 3.66 14.08 11.91
CA VAL A 49 3.73 12.99 10.93
C VAL A 49 3.56 13.51 9.49
N LEU A 50 4.48 13.13 8.62
CA LEU A 50 4.30 13.22 7.16
C LEU A 50 3.95 11.83 6.62
N VAL A 51 2.78 11.67 5.99
CA VAL A 51 2.37 10.43 5.31
C VAL A 51 2.56 10.60 3.81
N VAL A 52 3.34 9.71 3.20
CA VAL A 52 3.72 9.77 1.78
C VAL A 52 3.07 8.62 1.02
N GLY A 53 2.23 8.96 0.05
CA GLY A 53 1.28 8.06 -0.59
C GLY A 53 -0.05 8.05 0.17
N ALA A 54 -1.15 8.23 -0.53
CA ALA A 54 -2.51 8.33 -0.01
C ALA A 54 -3.47 7.31 -0.64
N GLY A 55 -2.94 6.28 -1.31
CA GLY A 55 -3.71 5.08 -1.58
C GLY A 55 -4.19 4.41 -0.28
N MET A 56 -4.85 3.26 -0.43
CA MET A 56 -5.41 2.44 0.67
C MET A 56 -4.61 2.46 1.99
N CYS A 57 -3.29 2.20 1.95
CA CYS A 57 -2.45 2.20 3.16
C CYS A 57 -2.34 3.58 3.80
N GLY A 58 -1.95 4.60 3.04
CA GLY A 58 -1.67 5.93 3.57
C GLY A 58 -2.90 6.64 4.13
N GLN A 59 -4.03 6.60 3.42
CA GLN A 59 -5.28 7.20 3.93
C GLN A 59 -5.75 6.50 5.22
N THR A 60 -5.53 5.18 5.34
CA THR A 60 -5.95 4.43 6.52
C THR A 60 -5.02 4.68 7.69
N ALA A 61 -3.71 4.80 7.45
CA ALA A 61 -2.74 5.21 8.47
C ALA A 61 -3.03 6.62 8.99
N ALA A 62 -3.30 7.57 8.10
CA ALA A 62 -3.69 8.92 8.49
C ALA A 62 -5.00 8.94 9.29
N PHE A 63 -6.02 8.18 8.87
CA PHE A 63 -7.25 8.04 9.64
C PHE A 63 -7.00 7.44 11.03
N ALA A 64 -6.16 6.40 11.13
CA ALA A 64 -5.79 5.80 12.41
C ALA A 64 -5.08 6.83 13.33
N LEU A 65 -4.17 7.65 12.80
CA LEU A 65 -3.48 8.70 13.55
C LEU A 65 -4.43 9.79 14.05
N LEU A 66 -5.37 10.24 13.20
CA LEU A 66 -6.38 11.22 13.59
C LEU A 66 -7.25 10.71 14.75
N ARG A 67 -7.63 9.42 14.74
CA ARG A 67 -8.40 8.80 15.82
C ARG A 67 -7.68 8.80 17.17
N GLU A 68 -6.36 8.89 17.15
CA GLU A 68 -5.51 8.95 18.34
C GLU A 68 -5.11 10.40 18.72
N GLY A 69 -5.69 11.43 18.06
CA GLY A 69 -5.43 12.83 18.38
C GLY A 69 -4.14 13.40 17.79
N VAL A 70 -3.46 12.68 16.90
CA VAL A 70 -2.30 13.19 16.17
C VAL A 70 -2.82 14.01 14.98
N ALA A 71 -3.09 15.30 15.21
CA ALA A 71 -3.75 16.17 14.23
C ALA A 71 -2.78 16.99 13.36
N ASN A 72 -1.55 17.25 13.83
CA ASN A 72 -0.53 17.96 13.06
C ASN A 72 0.19 17.01 12.11
N LEU A 73 -0.53 16.59 11.07
CA LEU A 73 -0.02 15.70 10.02
C LEU A 73 -0.31 16.27 8.63
N ARG A 74 0.51 15.88 7.66
CA ARG A 74 0.24 16.08 6.22
C ARG A 74 0.22 14.74 5.50
N VAL A 75 -0.66 14.61 4.52
CA VAL A 75 -0.76 13.41 3.68
C VAL A 75 -0.60 13.83 2.23
N VAL A 76 0.47 13.38 1.57
CA VAL A 76 0.77 13.77 0.18
C VAL A 76 0.68 12.56 -0.76
N ASP A 77 0.14 12.74 -1.96
CA ASP A 77 0.21 11.74 -3.03
C ASP A 77 0.53 12.41 -4.36
N GLN A 78 1.45 11.82 -5.11
CA GLN A 78 1.84 12.33 -6.44
C GLN A 78 0.72 12.16 -7.48
N ALA A 79 -0.21 11.23 -7.26
CA ALA A 79 -1.29 10.95 -8.18
C ALA A 79 -2.43 11.97 -8.00
N PRO A 80 -3.14 12.30 -9.09
CA PRO A 80 -4.38 13.04 -8.98
C PRO A 80 -5.42 12.22 -8.23
N ARG A 81 -6.44 12.91 -7.71
CA ARG A 81 -7.52 12.28 -6.97
C ARG A 81 -8.24 11.20 -7.79
N GLY A 82 -8.40 10.02 -7.19
CA GLY A 82 -9.00 8.83 -7.83
C GLY A 82 -8.00 7.98 -8.61
N ALA A 83 -6.74 8.40 -8.72
CA ALA A 83 -5.66 7.63 -9.32
C ALA A 83 -4.65 7.11 -8.28
N GLU A 84 -4.91 7.28 -6.99
CA GLU A 84 -4.03 6.82 -5.91
C GLU A 84 -4.00 5.28 -5.88
N GLY A 85 -2.82 4.73 -6.12
CA GLY A 85 -2.63 3.28 -6.17
C GLY A 85 -3.25 2.61 -7.41
N PRO A 86 -3.48 1.29 -7.35
CA PRO A 86 -3.69 0.50 -8.56
C PRO A 86 -5.13 0.51 -9.07
N TRP A 87 -6.11 0.81 -8.22
CA TRP A 87 -7.51 0.45 -8.43
C TRP A 87 -8.17 1.17 -9.59
N GLY A 88 -7.88 2.47 -9.78
CA GLY A 88 -8.36 3.26 -10.92
C GLY A 88 -7.38 3.30 -12.10
N THR A 89 -6.18 2.73 -11.94
CA THR A 89 -5.08 2.89 -12.88
C THR A 89 -4.79 1.59 -13.62
N PHE A 90 -3.82 0.81 -13.17
CA PHE A 90 -3.29 -0.34 -13.91
C PHE A 90 -3.85 -1.70 -13.47
N ALA A 91 -4.63 -1.76 -12.38
CA ALA A 91 -5.35 -2.97 -12.01
C ALA A 91 -6.41 -3.30 -13.08
N ARG A 92 -6.36 -4.52 -13.63
CA ARG A 92 -7.19 -4.97 -14.75
C ARG A 92 -8.14 -6.12 -14.41
N MET A 93 -8.30 -6.43 -13.12
CA MET A 93 -9.33 -7.36 -12.66
C MET A 93 -10.71 -6.69 -12.61
N GLU A 94 -11.76 -7.45 -12.91
CA GLU A 94 -13.15 -6.99 -12.80
C GLU A 94 -13.56 -6.83 -11.32
N THR A 95 -13.15 -7.78 -10.49
CA THR A 95 -13.47 -7.84 -9.06
C THR A 95 -12.22 -8.03 -8.21
N LEU A 96 -12.32 -7.65 -6.93
CA LEU A 96 -11.32 -8.00 -5.92
C LEU A 96 -11.20 -9.51 -5.78
N ARG A 97 -10.03 -9.97 -5.30
CA ARG A 97 -9.73 -11.40 -5.15
C ARG A 97 -10.00 -11.93 -3.73
N SER A 98 -10.32 -11.02 -2.83
CA SER A 98 -10.76 -11.28 -1.47
C SER A 98 -12.24 -11.66 -1.41
N PRO A 99 -12.66 -12.43 -0.38
CA PRO A 99 -14.07 -12.52 -0.02
C PRO A 99 -14.65 -11.13 0.27
N LYS A 100 -15.92 -10.90 -0.11
CA LYS A 100 -16.59 -9.59 0.06
C LYS A 100 -16.65 -9.11 1.51
N HIS A 101 -16.65 -10.02 2.48
CA HIS A 101 -16.85 -9.71 3.90
C HIS A 101 -15.60 -9.21 4.62
N LEU A 102 -14.44 -9.14 3.96
CA LEU A 102 -13.23 -8.62 4.59
C LEU A 102 -13.35 -7.11 4.82
N THR A 103 -13.03 -6.68 6.03
CA THR A 103 -12.88 -5.27 6.40
C THR A 103 -11.50 -4.75 6.01
N GLY A 104 -11.35 -3.43 5.94
CA GLY A 104 -10.13 -2.78 5.48
C GLY A 104 -9.94 -1.41 6.15
N PRO A 105 -10.27 -0.31 5.45
CA PRO A 105 -10.01 1.05 5.92
C PRO A 105 -11.01 1.54 6.99
N ASP A 106 -12.05 0.76 7.30
CA ASP A 106 -13.10 1.11 8.27
C ASP A 106 -12.61 1.15 9.72
N LEU A 107 -11.46 0.52 10.01
CA LEU A 107 -10.84 0.44 11.33
C LEU A 107 -11.81 0.02 12.46
N GLY A 108 -12.76 -0.87 12.14
CA GLY A 108 -13.71 -1.43 13.10
C GLY A 108 -15.00 -0.61 13.28
N ILE A 109 -15.22 0.44 12.50
CA ILE A 109 -16.45 1.25 12.55
C ILE A 109 -17.50 0.59 11.62
N PRO A 110 -18.62 0.05 12.13
CA PRO A 110 -19.56 -0.73 11.33
C PRO A 110 -20.16 0.03 10.14
N SER A 111 -20.57 1.28 10.39
CA SER A 111 -21.15 2.19 9.38
C SER A 111 -20.15 2.62 8.29
N LEU A 112 -18.84 2.39 8.51
CA LEU A 112 -17.79 2.73 7.56
C LEU A 112 -17.34 1.53 6.70
N THR A 113 -17.91 0.34 6.91
CA THR A 113 -17.54 -0.87 6.15
C THR A 113 -17.98 -0.80 4.69
N PHE A 114 -17.30 -1.54 3.80
CA PHE A 114 -17.75 -1.67 2.40
C PHE A 114 -19.19 -2.22 2.33
N ARG A 115 -19.56 -3.14 3.23
CA ARG A 115 -20.92 -3.66 3.33
C ARG A 115 -21.93 -2.55 3.57
N ALA A 116 -21.70 -1.69 4.56
CA ALA A 116 -22.60 -0.56 4.84
C ALA A 116 -22.68 0.40 3.64
N TRP A 117 -21.55 0.69 2.99
CA TRP A 117 -21.50 1.48 1.77
C TRP A 117 -22.30 0.88 0.61
N TRP A 118 -22.27 -0.44 0.44
CA TRP A 118 -23.01 -1.16 -0.59
C TRP A 118 -24.51 -1.22 -0.27
N GLU A 119 -24.88 -1.61 0.95
CA GLU A 119 -26.27 -1.72 1.41
C GLU A 119 -26.99 -0.36 1.37
N ALA A 120 -26.28 0.74 1.65
CA ALA A 120 -26.84 2.09 1.51
C ALA A 120 -27.28 2.42 0.07
N GLN A 121 -26.74 1.74 -0.94
CA GLN A 121 -27.07 2.00 -2.35
C GLN A 121 -28.09 1.00 -2.90
N VAL A 122 -27.95 -0.28 -2.56
CA VAL A 122 -28.71 -1.38 -3.19
C VAL A 122 -29.41 -2.30 -2.20
N GLY A 123 -29.43 -1.93 -0.91
CA GLY A 123 -30.06 -2.70 0.16
C GLY A 123 -29.36 -4.01 0.51
N GLU A 124 -29.89 -4.69 1.52
CA GLU A 124 -29.35 -5.96 2.01
C GLU A 124 -29.39 -7.07 0.94
N GLU A 125 -30.42 -7.09 0.10
CA GLU A 125 -30.52 -8.09 -0.98
C GLU A 125 -29.46 -7.87 -2.06
N GLY A 126 -29.13 -6.62 -2.38
CA GLY A 126 -27.99 -6.28 -3.23
C GLY A 126 -26.66 -6.72 -2.63
N TRP A 127 -26.52 -6.70 -1.29
CA TRP A 127 -25.35 -7.27 -0.63
C TRP A 127 -25.31 -8.79 -0.70
N ARG A 128 -26.44 -9.48 -0.47
CA ARG A 128 -26.51 -10.95 -0.54
C ARG A 128 -26.13 -11.48 -1.91
N SER A 129 -26.66 -10.87 -2.97
CA SER A 129 -26.40 -11.24 -4.37
C SER A 129 -24.97 -10.92 -4.85
N LEU A 130 -24.28 -9.95 -4.24
CA LEU A 130 -22.90 -9.65 -4.57
C LEU A 130 -21.98 -10.84 -4.26
N THR A 131 -21.19 -11.31 -5.23
CA THR A 131 -20.22 -12.41 -4.96
C THR A 131 -18.88 -11.86 -4.48
N LYS A 132 -18.29 -10.95 -5.26
CA LYS A 132 -17.04 -10.24 -4.96
C LYS A 132 -17.18 -8.77 -5.31
N ILE A 133 -16.45 -7.93 -4.59
CA ILE A 133 -16.48 -6.48 -4.75
C ILE A 133 -15.90 -6.10 -6.13
N PRO A 134 -16.61 -5.31 -6.97
CA PRO A 134 -16.04 -4.80 -8.21
C PRO A 134 -14.87 -3.85 -7.93
N ARG A 135 -13.82 -3.91 -8.76
CA ARG A 135 -12.58 -3.13 -8.55
C ARG A 135 -12.84 -1.63 -8.43
N LEU A 136 -13.69 -1.08 -9.29
CA LEU A 136 -13.96 0.36 -9.30
C LEU A 136 -14.90 0.79 -8.17
N ASP A 137 -15.77 -0.11 -7.71
CA ASP A 137 -16.56 0.13 -6.50
C ASP A 137 -15.70 0.13 -5.24
N TRP A 138 -14.66 -0.69 -5.20
CA TRP A 138 -13.66 -0.60 -4.14
C TRP A 138 -12.96 0.77 -4.12
N LEU A 139 -12.55 1.29 -5.29
CA LEU A 139 -11.99 2.64 -5.38
C LEU A 139 -12.99 3.71 -4.90
N ARG A 140 -14.25 3.64 -5.36
CA ARG A 140 -15.31 4.56 -4.91
C ARG A 140 -15.52 4.50 -3.40
N TYR A 141 -15.48 3.30 -2.82
CA TYR A 141 -15.53 3.11 -1.38
C TYR A 141 -14.31 3.71 -0.65
N LEU A 142 -13.09 3.55 -1.15
CA LEU A 142 -11.90 4.17 -0.56
C LEU A 142 -12.01 5.70 -0.52
N LEU A 143 -12.50 6.32 -1.61
CA LEU A 143 -12.75 7.76 -1.66
C LEU A 143 -13.87 8.18 -0.70
N PHE A 144 -14.95 7.40 -0.61
CA PHE A 144 -16.00 7.61 0.39
C PHE A 144 -15.43 7.61 1.81
N VAL A 145 -14.58 6.64 2.17
CA VAL A 145 -13.95 6.58 3.49
C VAL A 145 -13.10 7.82 3.74
N ARG A 146 -12.20 8.15 2.79
CA ARG A 146 -11.33 9.34 2.87
C ARG A 146 -12.12 10.62 3.16
N ASP A 147 -13.17 10.86 2.38
CA ASP A 147 -13.97 12.09 2.49
C ASP A 147 -14.82 12.12 3.75
N THR A 148 -15.41 10.97 4.12
CA THR A 148 -16.34 10.88 5.26
C THR A 148 -15.62 11.11 6.58
N VAL A 149 -14.40 10.59 6.72
CA VAL A 149 -13.58 10.74 7.93
C VAL A 149 -12.65 11.97 7.89
N GLY A 150 -12.65 12.70 6.77
CA GLY A 150 -11.95 13.97 6.64
C GLY A 150 -10.42 13.86 6.56
N VAL A 151 -9.87 12.83 5.91
CA VAL A 151 -8.41 12.74 5.73
C VAL A 151 -7.92 13.82 4.75
N PRO A 152 -7.03 14.74 5.17
CA PRO A 152 -6.61 15.88 4.36
C PRO A 152 -5.46 15.47 3.41
N VAL A 153 -5.81 14.80 2.32
CA VAL A 153 -4.83 14.38 1.31
C VAL A 153 -4.60 15.50 0.29
N GLU A 154 -3.34 15.85 0.13
CA GLU A 154 -2.78 16.75 -0.88
C GLU A 154 -2.36 15.91 -2.10
N ASN A 155 -3.25 15.82 -3.09
CA ASN A 155 -2.97 15.19 -4.37
C ASN A 155 -2.01 16.03 -5.22
N ASP A 156 -1.50 15.43 -6.29
CA ASP A 156 -0.55 16.06 -7.22
C ASP A 156 0.71 16.61 -6.51
N THR A 157 1.06 16.02 -5.36
CA THR A 157 2.18 16.42 -4.49
C THR A 157 3.13 15.26 -4.27
N ARG A 158 4.36 15.39 -4.78
CA ARG A 158 5.36 14.33 -4.80
C ARG A 158 6.47 14.57 -3.80
N LEU A 159 6.78 13.58 -2.96
CA LEU A 159 8.04 13.54 -2.22
C LEU A 159 9.20 13.27 -3.19
N THR A 160 10.24 14.10 -3.14
CA THR A 160 11.43 13.96 -3.98
C THR A 160 12.70 13.61 -3.22
N ARG A 161 12.80 14.01 -1.95
CA ARG A 161 14.00 13.75 -1.12
C ARG A 161 13.69 13.75 0.37
N LEU A 162 14.38 12.89 1.13
CA LEU A 162 14.43 12.91 2.59
C LEU A 162 15.89 13.09 3.08
N TRP A 163 16.08 13.74 4.23
CA TRP A 163 17.38 13.86 4.90
C TRP A 163 17.24 13.91 6.43
N PRO A 164 18.26 13.48 7.18
CA PRO A 164 18.32 13.65 8.64
C PRO A 164 18.40 15.15 8.99
N ALA A 165 17.71 15.56 10.04
CA ALA A 165 17.60 16.96 10.46
C ALA A 165 17.47 17.07 11.99
N ASP A 166 18.53 16.69 12.71
CA ASP A 166 18.68 16.84 14.16
C ASP A 166 17.49 16.29 14.97
N GLY A 167 17.17 15.01 14.81
CA GLY A 167 16.04 14.36 15.48
C GLY A 167 14.69 14.61 14.79
N LEU A 168 14.72 15.25 13.61
CA LEU A 168 13.61 15.33 12.66
C LEU A 168 14.04 14.75 11.31
N ILE A 169 13.08 14.62 10.41
CA ILE A 169 13.32 14.34 9.00
C ILE A 169 12.95 15.58 8.19
N GLY A 170 13.91 16.08 7.43
CA GLY A 170 13.64 17.05 6.38
C GLY A 170 13.13 16.34 5.13
N ALA A 171 12.12 16.92 4.50
CA ALA A 171 11.49 16.39 3.30
C ALA A 171 11.29 17.49 2.25
N ALA A 172 11.71 17.21 1.01
CA ALA A 172 11.43 18.04 -0.14
C ALA A 172 10.20 17.46 -0.86
N ILE A 173 9.18 18.30 -1.02
CA ILE A 173 7.95 17.95 -1.73
C ILE A 173 7.73 18.93 -2.88
N GLU A 174 7.19 18.43 -3.99
CA GLU A 174 6.84 19.20 -5.18
C GLU A 174 5.35 19.07 -5.42
N GLY A 175 4.61 20.16 -5.26
CA GLY A 175 3.16 20.19 -5.48
C GLY A 175 2.72 21.30 -6.43
N PRO A 176 1.41 21.52 -6.61
CA PRO A 176 0.88 22.55 -7.50
C PRO A 176 1.33 23.98 -7.16
N GLY A 177 1.68 24.23 -5.89
CA GLY A 177 2.24 25.51 -5.43
C GLY A 177 3.74 25.69 -5.66
N GLY A 178 4.43 24.68 -6.22
CA GLY A 178 5.87 24.66 -6.40
C GLY A 178 6.60 23.77 -5.38
N PRO A 179 7.94 23.79 -5.37
CA PRO A 179 8.75 23.04 -4.43
C PRO A 179 8.65 23.64 -3.01
N GLU A 180 8.53 22.76 -2.02
CA GLU A 180 8.44 23.10 -0.60
C GLU A 180 9.36 22.18 0.21
N THR A 181 9.98 22.72 1.26
CA THR A 181 10.65 21.94 2.31
C THR A 181 9.76 21.89 3.55
N VAL A 182 9.59 20.70 4.11
CA VAL A 182 8.91 20.46 5.39
C VAL A 182 9.79 19.65 6.33
N PHE A 183 9.56 19.78 7.63
CA PHE A 183 10.21 18.97 8.65
C PHE A 183 9.16 18.16 9.40
N ALA A 184 9.46 16.90 9.69
CA ALA A 184 8.55 16.00 10.38
C ALA A 184 9.27 15.18 11.46
N ARG A 185 8.61 14.99 12.61
CA ARG A 185 9.08 14.10 13.68
C ARG A 185 9.04 12.64 13.25
N LYS A 186 8.10 12.27 12.39
CA LYS A 186 7.91 10.92 11.83
C LYS A 186 7.52 11.00 10.37
N VAL A 187 8.00 10.09 9.53
CA VAL A 187 7.59 9.95 8.13
C VAL A 187 7.08 8.54 7.87
N VAL A 188 5.89 8.41 7.30
CA VAL A 188 5.29 7.13 6.91
C VAL A 188 5.35 6.97 5.39
N LEU A 189 6.08 5.96 4.91
CA LEU A 189 6.22 5.59 3.51
C LEU A 189 5.13 4.58 3.10
N ALA A 190 4.04 5.08 2.53
CA ALA A 190 2.86 4.30 2.14
C ALA A 190 2.65 4.18 0.62
N CYS A 191 3.73 4.30 -0.17
CA CYS A 191 3.74 4.38 -1.64
C CYS A 191 3.41 3.07 -2.41
N GLY A 192 2.63 2.15 -1.81
CA GLY A 192 2.22 0.90 -2.46
C GLY A 192 3.38 -0.05 -2.81
N ARG A 193 3.16 -1.00 -3.73
CA ARG A 193 4.17 -1.99 -4.12
C ARG A 193 5.36 -1.37 -4.87
N ASP A 194 5.12 -0.35 -5.68
CA ASP A 194 6.15 0.36 -6.45
C ASP A 194 7.09 1.17 -5.54
N GLY A 195 6.57 1.64 -4.41
CA GLY A 195 7.32 2.33 -3.36
C GLY A 195 8.39 1.48 -2.69
N SER A 196 8.36 0.15 -2.86
CA SER A 196 9.32 -0.76 -2.22
C SER A 196 10.50 -1.14 -3.09
N GLY A 197 10.74 -0.55 -4.26
CA GLY A 197 11.93 -0.84 -5.08
C GLY A 197 11.80 -0.57 -6.58
N GLY A 198 10.59 -0.26 -7.07
CA GLY A 198 10.36 0.06 -8.47
C GLY A 198 9.72 -1.07 -9.29
N ARG A 199 9.33 -0.76 -10.52
CA ARG A 199 8.89 -1.75 -11.53
C ARG A 199 10.06 -2.66 -11.90
N ARG A 200 9.82 -3.98 -11.94
CA ARG A 200 10.84 -4.96 -12.34
C ARG A 200 10.79 -5.15 -13.86
N MET A 201 11.92 -4.88 -14.52
CA MET A 201 12.11 -5.14 -15.95
C MET A 201 13.39 -5.97 -16.15
N PRO A 202 13.35 -7.13 -16.83
CA PRO A 202 14.55 -7.87 -17.20
C PRO A 202 15.51 -7.01 -18.03
N ALA A 203 16.82 -7.21 -17.86
CA ALA A 203 17.82 -6.39 -18.55
C ALA A 203 17.72 -6.44 -20.09
N PHE A 204 17.26 -7.57 -20.64
CA PHE A 204 17.02 -7.75 -22.07
C PHE A 204 15.77 -7.02 -22.58
N ALA A 205 14.82 -6.70 -21.70
CA ALA A 205 13.54 -6.07 -22.07
C ALA A 205 13.70 -4.54 -22.13
N ARG A 206 14.41 -4.07 -23.16
CA ARG A 206 14.66 -2.64 -23.45
C ARG A 206 14.30 -2.35 -24.92
N GLY A 207 13.93 -1.10 -25.22
CA GLY A 207 13.49 -0.67 -26.55
C GLY A 207 12.01 -0.96 -26.81
N GLY A 208 11.58 -0.97 -28.09
CA GLY A 208 10.21 -1.29 -28.48
C GLY A 208 9.18 -0.27 -28.04
N GLU A 209 9.46 1.03 -28.20
CA GLU A 209 8.58 2.10 -27.76
C GLU A 209 7.15 1.93 -28.28
N GLY A 210 6.18 1.97 -27.38
CA GLY A 210 4.77 1.79 -27.71
C GLY A 210 4.37 0.36 -28.11
N ARG A 211 5.25 -0.64 -27.95
CA ARG A 211 5.00 -2.07 -28.20
C ARG A 211 5.45 -2.97 -27.05
N LEU A 212 6.51 -2.62 -26.32
CA LEU A 212 6.96 -3.29 -25.11
C LEU A 212 6.49 -2.51 -23.88
N PHE A 213 5.79 -3.19 -22.99
CA PHE A 213 5.18 -2.58 -21.81
C PHE A 213 5.53 -3.34 -20.54
N HIS A 214 5.62 -2.65 -19.41
CA HIS A 214 5.43 -3.26 -18.10
C HIS A 214 3.93 -3.46 -17.84
N SER A 215 3.57 -4.50 -17.08
CA SER A 215 2.17 -4.80 -16.73
C SER A 215 1.40 -3.69 -16.00
N SER A 216 2.12 -2.71 -15.44
CA SER A 216 1.54 -1.54 -14.77
C SER A 216 1.47 -0.29 -15.65
N ASP A 217 1.88 -0.37 -16.92
CA ASP A 217 1.82 0.77 -17.83
C ASP A 217 0.36 1.06 -18.24
N PRO A 218 0.05 2.31 -18.62
CA PRO A 218 -1.20 2.62 -19.31
C PRO A 218 -1.14 2.03 -20.72
N ILE A 219 -1.82 0.90 -20.93
CA ILE A 219 -1.82 0.18 -22.21
C ILE A 219 -3.22 0.27 -22.82
N ASP A 220 -3.31 0.88 -24.00
CA ASP A 220 -4.49 0.79 -24.86
C ASP A 220 -4.39 -0.47 -25.73
N PHE A 221 -5.04 -1.55 -25.27
CA PHE A 221 -5.03 -2.83 -25.98
C PHE A 221 -5.84 -2.82 -27.27
N SER A 222 -6.71 -1.84 -27.50
CA SER A 222 -7.50 -1.76 -28.74
C SER A 222 -6.63 -1.60 -29.99
N ARG A 223 -5.42 -1.03 -29.82
CA ARG A 223 -4.38 -0.88 -30.85
C ARG A 223 -3.86 -2.22 -31.39
N PHE A 224 -4.06 -3.31 -30.67
CA PHE A 224 -3.58 -4.65 -31.04
C PHE A 224 -4.72 -5.59 -31.47
N ARG A 225 -5.88 -5.02 -31.84
CA ARG A 225 -7.00 -5.78 -32.39
C ARG A 225 -6.55 -6.57 -33.64
N GLY A 226 -6.85 -7.86 -33.67
CA GLY A 226 -6.43 -8.76 -34.74
C GLY A 226 -4.95 -9.15 -34.70
N GLY A 227 -4.15 -8.57 -33.79
CA GLY A 227 -2.73 -8.84 -33.66
C GLY A 227 -2.40 -9.91 -32.61
N ARG A 228 -1.10 -10.08 -32.37
CA ARG A 228 -0.51 -11.06 -31.45
C ARG A 228 0.16 -10.34 -30.28
N VAL A 229 -0.16 -10.74 -29.06
CA VAL A 229 0.44 -10.18 -27.83
C VAL A 229 1.16 -11.27 -27.04
N ALA A 230 2.42 -11.05 -26.71
CA ALA A 230 3.15 -11.91 -25.78
C ALA A 230 3.09 -11.34 -24.36
N VAL A 231 2.91 -12.20 -23.35
CA VAL A 231 2.95 -11.79 -21.94
C VAL A 231 3.97 -12.63 -21.18
N LEU A 232 4.96 -11.99 -20.56
CA LEU A 232 5.95 -12.66 -19.70
C LEU A 232 5.43 -12.73 -18.27
N GLY A 233 5.22 -13.95 -17.77
CA GLY A 233 4.91 -14.20 -16.37
C GLY A 233 3.65 -15.03 -16.14
N ALA A 234 3.49 -15.46 -14.90
CA ALA A 234 2.37 -16.27 -14.42
C ALA A 234 1.63 -15.60 -13.24
N SER A 235 1.94 -14.32 -12.99
CA SER A 235 1.36 -13.57 -11.91
C SER A 235 -0.07 -13.17 -12.25
N ALA A 236 -0.77 -12.64 -11.26
CA ALA A 236 -2.11 -12.15 -11.47
C ALA A 236 -2.17 -10.97 -12.45
N SER A 237 -1.17 -10.09 -12.45
CA SER A 237 -1.04 -9.02 -13.45
C SER A 237 -0.82 -9.57 -14.87
N ALA A 238 -0.15 -10.71 -15.01
CA ALA A 238 0.08 -11.33 -16.32
C ALA A 238 -1.24 -11.77 -16.95
N ILE A 239 -2.03 -12.52 -16.20
CA ILE A 239 -3.31 -13.05 -16.70
C ILE A 239 -4.33 -11.91 -16.90
N ASP A 240 -4.39 -10.91 -16.02
CA ASP A 240 -5.32 -9.79 -16.22
C ASP A 240 -4.95 -8.94 -17.46
N ASN A 241 -3.66 -8.71 -17.75
CA ASN A 241 -3.26 -8.04 -18.99
C ASN A 241 -3.61 -8.89 -20.22
N ALA A 242 -3.39 -10.22 -20.14
CA ALA A 242 -3.75 -11.12 -21.22
C ALA A 242 -5.26 -11.14 -21.49
N ALA A 243 -6.07 -11.23 -20.44
CA ALA A 243 -7.53 -11.17 -20.53
C ALA A 243 -7.99 -9.87 -21.18
N THR A 244 -7.48 -8.72 -20.71
CA THR A 244 -7.84 -7.42 -21.29
C THR A 244 -7.40 -7.28 -22.75
N ALA A 245 -6.24 -7.83 -23.14
CA ALA A 245 -5.81 -7.85 -24.54
C ALA A 245 -6.77 -8.67 -25.43
N LEU A 246 -7.16 -9.86 -24.98
CA LEU A 246 -8.13 -10.73 -25.67
C LEU A 246 -9.51 -10.08 -25.79
N GLU A 247 -10.01 -9.50 -24.70
CA GLU A 247 -11.29 -8.79 -24.64
C GLU A 247 -11.31 -7.54 -25.53
N ALA A 248 -10.16 -6.88 -25.71
CA ALA A 248 -9.98 -5.76 -26.64
C ALA A 248 -9.92 -6.21 -28.12
N GLY A 249 -9.83 -7.52 -28.38
CA GLY A 249 -9.90 -8.12 -29.71
C GLY A 249 -8.56 -8.54 -30.30
N ALA A 250 -7.49 -8.71 -29.50
CA ALA A 250 -6.29 -9.38 -29.98
C ALA A 250 -6.61 -10.78 -30.53
N ALA A 251 -6.05 -11.14 -31.68
CA ALA A 251 -6.30 -12.44 -32.30
C ALA A 251 -5.63 -13.57 -31.52
N GLU A 252 -4.42 -13.33 -31.02
CA GLU A 252 -3.67 -14.30 -30.22
C GLU A 252 -3.01 -13.64 -29.01
N VAL A 253 -3.09 -14.29 -27.86
CA VAL A 253 -2.34 -13.89 -26.67
C VAL A 253 -1.65 -15.11 -26.08
N THR A 254 -0.32 -15.05 -25.99
CA THR A 254 0.50 -16.15 -25.47
C THR A 254 1.20 -15.74 -24.19
N LEU A 255 0.94 -16.47 -23.11
CA LEU A 255 1.73 -16.34 -21.88
C LEU A 255 2.97 -17.21 -21.94
N PHE A 256 4.09 -16.65 -21.52
CA PHE A 256 5.36 -17.33 -21.38
C PHE A 256 5.69 -17.47 -19.90
N VAL A 257 5.78 -18.71 -19.44
CA VAL A 257 5.92 -19.06 -18.03
C VAL A 257 7.16 -19.91 -17.85
N ARG A 258 8.11 -19.43 -17.02
CA ARG A 258 9.36 -20.15 -16.72
C ARG A 258 9.14 -21.50 -16.03
N ARG A 259 8.05 -21.64 -15.26
CA ARG A 259 7.69 -22.87 -14.53
C ARG A 259 6.98 -23.85 -15.45
N SER A 260 7.04 -25.13 -15.13
CA SER A 260 6.36 -26.21 -15.89
C SER A 260 4.85 -26.24 -15.69
N ARG A 261 4.32 -25.51 -14.70
CA ARG A 261 2.89 -25.35 -14.42
C ARG A 261 2.64 -24.07 -13.63
N PHE A 262 1.39 -23.62 -13.58
CA PHE A 262 0.97 -22.63 -12.60
C PHE A 262 1.09 -23.18 -11.17
N PRO A 263 1.38 -22.33 -10.17
CA PRO A 263 1.15 -22.70 -8.78
C PRO A 263 -0.31 -23.17 -8.62
N GLN A 264 -0.53 -24.21 -7.83
CA GLN A 264 -1.85 -24.81 -7.66
C GLN A 264 -2.53 -24.39 -6.35
N VAL A 265 -1.74 -23.98 -5.36
CA VAL A 265 -2.22 -23.67 -4.01
C VAL A 265 -1.77 -22.27 -3.62
N ASN A 266 -2.71 -21.46 -3.12
CA ASN A 266 -2.40 -20.14 -2.61
C ASN A 266 -1.99 -20.21 -1.13
N LYS A 267 -0.70 -20.38 -0.87
CA LYS A 267 -0.15 -20.45 0.50
C LYS A 267 -0.25 -19.12 1.26
N SER A 268 -0.06 -17.99 0.58
CA SER A 268 -0.18 -16.67 1.23
C SER A 268 -1.61 -16.37 1.67
N LYS A 269 -2.63 -16.86 0.95
CA LYS A 269 -4.03 -16.74 1.37
C LYS A 269 -4.32 -17.49 2.67
N TRP A 270 -3.62 -18.59 2.97
CA TRP A 270 -3.75 -19.27 4.26
C TRP A 270 -3.30 -18.38 5.42
N ALA A 271 -2.35 -17.47 5.21
CA ALA A 271 -1.85 -16.57 6.25
C ALA A 271 -2.80 -15.39 6.57
N ALA A 272 -3.96 -15.30 5.90
CA ALA A 272 -4.92 -14.20 6.08
C ALA A 272 -5.90 -14.45 7.25
N PHE A 273 -5.38 -14.70 8.46
CA PHE A 273 -6.19 -14.83 9.68
C PHE A 273 -5.60 -14.01 10.84
N PRO A 274 -6.40 -13.63 11.85
CA PRO A 274 -5.95 -12.74 12.92
C PRO A 274 -4.71 -13.21 13.67
N GLY A 275 -4.60 -14.51 13.95
CA GLY A 275 -3.43 -15.08 14.64
C GLY A 275 -2.12 -14.85 13.89
N PHE A 276 -2.10 -15.07 12.57
CA PHE A 276 -0.93 -14.78 11.75
C PHE A 276 -0.69 -13.28 11.63
N LEU A 277 -1.70 -12.50 11.25
CA LEU A 277 -1.55 -11.06 11.00
C LEU A 277 -1.14 -10.28 12.26
N ARG A 278 -1.62 -10.67 13.44
CA ARG A 278 -1.25 -10.01 14.70
C ARG A 278 0.02 -10.61 15.31
N GLY A 279 0.21 -11.93 15.23
CA GLY A 279 1.29 -12.64 15.93
C GLY A 279 2.60 -12.80 15.15
N TYR A 280 2.58 -12.73 13.82
CA TYR A 280 3.75 -13.04 12.98
C TYR A 280 5.00 -12.22 13.36
N ALA A 281 4.85 -10.94 13.68
CA ALA A 281 5.97 -10.07 14.05
C ALA A 281 6.65 -10.47 15.38
N ALA A 282 5.96 -11.22 16.24
CA ALA A 282 6.49 -11.70 17.52
C ALA A 282 7.30 -13.01 17.39
N LEU A 283 7.35 -13.60 16.19
CA LEU A 283 8.20 -14.76 15.93
C LEU A 283 9.68 -14.34 15.87
N ASP A 284 10.57 -15.26 16.23
CA ASP A 284 12.00 -15.08 15.99
C ASP A 284 12.33 -14.98 14.49
N ASP A 285 13.53 -14.48 14.17
CA ASP A 285 13.98 -14.22 12.81
C ASP A 285 13.97 -15.48 11.95
N ALA A 286 14.37 -16.63 12.50
CA ALA A 286 14.42 -17.90 11.78
C ALA A 286 13.03 -18.35 11.33
N ARG A 287 12.02 -18.22 12.20
CA ARG A 287 10.63 -18.56 11.87
C ARG A 287 10.02 -17.57 10.88
N ARG A 288 10.22 -16.26 11.07
CA ARG A 288 9.74 -15.23 10.11
C ARG A 288 10.31 -15.48 8.72
N TRP A 289 11.61 -15.73 8.66
CA TRP A 289 12.30 -16.09 7.42
C TRP A 289 11.70 -17.34 6.78
N ALA A 290 11.58 -18.44 7.52
CA ALA A 290 11.05 -19.71 7.00
C ALA A 290 9.63 -19.59 6.44
N PHE A 291 8.72 -18.89 7.14
CA PHE A 291 7.36 -18.65 6.62
C PHE A 291 7.39 -17.85 5.32
N THR A 292 8.17 -16.77 5.28
CA THR A 292 8.25 -15.88 4.11
C THR A 292 8.85 -16.59 2.90
N THR A 293 10.03 -17.19 3.04
CA THR A 293 10.75 -17.81 1.92
C THR A 293 9.99 -19.00 1.36
N TYR A 294 9.33 -19.78 2.23
CA TYR A 294 8.40 -20.85 1.79
C TYR A 294 7.25 -20.29 0.93
N MET A 295 6.54 -19.26 1.42
CA MET A 295 5.42 -18.67 0.67
C MET A 295 5.87 -18.06 -0.67
N MET A 296 7.02 -17.38 -0.69
CA MET A 296 7.60 -16.81 -1.91
C MET A 296 8.02 -17.90 -2.91
N GLY A 297 8.64 -18.98 -2.43
CA GLY A 297 9.07 -20.12 -3.25
C GLY A 297 7.92 -20.81 -3.95
N GLU A 298 6.85 -21.13 -3.20
CA GLU A 298 5.62 -21.73 -3.74
C GLU A 298 4.97 -20.81 -4.79
N GLY A 299 4.94 -19.50 -4.50
CA GLY A 299 4.30 -18.49 -5.34
C GLY A 299 2.77 -18.55 -5.27
N THR A 300 2.12 -17.58 -5.92
CA THR A 300 0.66 -17.45 -5.89
C THR A 300 0.05 -17.94 -7.21
N PRO A 301 -1.00 -18.78 -7.19
CA PRO A 301 -1.71 -19.13 -8.40
C PRO A 301 -2.29 -17.87 -9.08
N PRO A 302 -2.39 -17.83 -10.42
CA PRO A 302 -3.16 -16.79 -11.06
C PRO A 302 -4.61 -16.81 -10.58
N PRO A 303 -5.32 -15.67 -10.57
CA PRO A 303 -6.70 -15.62 -10.12
C PRO A 303 -7.57 -16.48 -11.02
N HIS A 304 -8.38 -17.32 -10.40
CA HIS A 304 -9.30 -18.24 -11.09
C HIS A 304 -10.18 -17.50 -12.11
N GLU A 305 -10.79 -16.37 -11.72
CA GLU A 305 -11.67 -15.60 -12.60
C GLU A 305 -10.92 -15.00 -13.80
N SER A 306 -9.69 -14.55 -13.59
CA SER A 306 -8.85 -14.01 -14.66
C SER A 306 -8.44 -15.10 -15.66
N VAL A 307 -8.17 -16.33 -15.19
CA VAL A 307 -7.90 -17.47 -16.08
C VAL A 307 -9.16 -17.79 -16.90
N LEU A 308 -10.34 -17.82 -16.26
CA LEU A 308 -11.60 -18.05 -16.97
C LEU A 308 -11.87 -17.00 -18.05
N ARG A 309 -11.57 -15.72 -17.78
CA ARG A 309 -11.64 -14.65 -18.79
C ARG A 309 -10.81 -15.00 -20.03
N CYS A 310 -9.56 -15.39 -19.86
CA CYS A 310 -8.70 -15.78 -20.98
C CYS A 310 -9.20 -17.03 -21.73
N THR A 311 -9.58 -18.09 -21.02
CA THR A 311 -9.92 -19.40 -21.63
C THR A 311 -11.18 -19.40 -22.50
N ARG A 312 -11.98 -18.33 -22.47
CA ARG A 312 -13.13 -18.14 -23.37
C ARG A 312 -12.71 -17.81 -24.79
N HIS A 313 -11.45 -17.42 -25.02
CA HIS A 313 -10.95 -17.02 -26.32
C HIS A 313 -10.09 -18.14 -26.93
N PRO A 314 -10.35 -18.55 -28.20
CA PRO A 314 -9.57 -19.60 -28.86
C PRO A 314 -8.11 -19.21 -29.11
N GLY A 315 -7.81 -17.90 -29.19
CA GLY A 315 -6.46 -17.36 -29.36
C GLY A 315 -5.61 -17.30 -28.10
N PHE A 316 -6.12 -17.76 -26.95
CA PHE A 316 -5.35 -17.79 -25.70
C PHE A 316 -4.49 -19.04 -25.60
N SER A 317 -3.20 -18.89 -25.31
CA SER A 317 -2.32 -20.02 -25.03
C SER A 317 -1.31 -19.73 -23.91
N VAL A 318 -0.80 -20.80 -23.30
CA VAL A 318 0.23 -20.73 -22.26
C VAL A 318 1.38 -21.67 -22.62
N ARG A 319 2.60 -21.12 -22.64
CA ARG A 319 3.85 -21.83 -22.88
C ARG A 319 4.60 -22.02 -21.57
N PHE A 320 4.49 -23.22 -21.00
CA PHE A 320 5.19 -23.60 -19.78
C PHE A 320 6.63 -24.03 -20.04
N GLY A 321 7.51 -23.76 -19.08
CA GLY A 321 8.95 -24.00 -19.21
C GLY A 321 9.62 -23.13 -20.28
N GLU A 322 9.00 -22.00 -20.63
CA GLU A 322 9.46 -21.09 -21.67
C GLU A 322 9.51 -19.67 -21.10
N GLY A 323 10.64 -19.34 -20.46
CA GLY A 323 10.96 -17.95 -20.13
C GLY A 323 11.54 -17.22 -21.34
N TRP A 324 11.40 -15.89 -21.36
CA TRP A 324 12.08 -15.06 -22.35
C TRP A 324 13.58 -15.01 -22.03
N SER A 325 14.40 -15.14 -23.07
CA SER A 325 15.85 -14.92 -23.03
C SER A 325 16.25 -13.60 -23.71
N GLY A 326 15.37 -13.07 -24.57
CA GLY A 326 15.62 -11.86 -25.34
C GLY A 326 14.35 -11.30 -25.95
N ILE A 327 14.43 -10.06 -26.40
CA ILE A 327 13.43 -9.41 -27.24
C ILE A 327 14.15 -8.54 -28.26
N GLU A 328 13.70 -8.60 -29.50
CA GLU A 328 14.24 -7.82 -30.61
C GLU A 328 13.12 -7.02 -31.27
N GLU A 329 13.38 -5.76 -31.59
CA GLU A 329 12.48 -4.96 -32.40
C GLU A 329 12.63 -5.30 -33.88
N THR A 330 11.52 -5.49 -34.57
CA THR A 330 11.48 -5.82 -35.99
C THR A 330 10.66 -4.79 -36.76
N PRO A 331 10.76 -4.70 -38.10
CA PRO A 331 9.94 -3.77 -38.88
C PRO A 331 8.43 -3.92 -38.65
N ASP A 332 7.99 -5.15 -38.31
CA ASP A 332 6.58 -5.51 -38.16
C ASP A 332 6.12 -5.57 -36.69
N GLY A 333 7.02 -5.38 -35.71
CA GLY A 333 6.70 -5.47 -34.29
C GLY A 333 7.87 -5.88 -33.41
N LEU A 334 7.70 -6.96 -32.66
CA LEU A 334 8.70 -7.52 -31.75
C LEU A 334 8.90 -9.01 -32.03
N ALA A 335 10.09 -9.52 -31.77
CA ALA A 335 10.38 -10.94 -31.75
C ALA A 335 10.79 -11.36 -30.33
N ILE A 336 9.98 -12.21 -29.70
CA ILE A 336 10.28 -12.80 -28.40
C ILE A 336 11.22 -13.98 -28.59
N GLU A 337 12.34 -13.98 -27.88
CA GLU A 337 13.27 -15.09 -27.88
C GLU A 337 13.12 -15.94 -26.63
N THR A 338 13.14 -17.25 -26.82
CA THR A 338 13.19 -18.25 -25.76
C THR A 338 14.19 -19.33 -26.14
N ALA A 339 14.56 -20.19 -25.18
CA ALA A 339 15.38 -21.36 -25.47
C ALA A 339 14.74 -22.34 -26.47
N LYS A 340 13.43 -22.25 -26.74
CA LYS A 340 12.69 -23.16 -27.63
C LYS A 340 12.30 -22.55 -28.97
N GLY A 341 12.53 -21.26 -29.18
CA GLY A 341 12.16 -20.61 -30.43
C GLY A 341 12.04 -19.09 -30.34
N ARG A 342 11.75 -18.50 -31.49
CA ARG A 342 11.56 -17.06 -31.72
C ARG A 342 10.12 -16.81 -32.19
N TYR A 343 9.42 -15.89 -31.53
CA TYR A 343 7.99 -15.67 -31.73
C TYR A 343 7.71 -14.21 -32.14
N PRO A 344 7.29 -13.96 -33.39
CA PRO A 344 6.91 -12.63 -33.83
C PRO A 344 5.56 -12.21 -33.21
N VAL A 345 5.50 -11.01 -32.64
CA VAL A 345 4.33 -10.43 -32.00
C VAL A 345 4.25 -8.93 -32.27
N ASP A 346 3.05 -8.36 -32.15
CA ASP A 346 2.82 -6.93 -32.37
C ASP A 346 3.13 -6.11 -31.11
N ALA A 347 2.96 -6.73 -29.94
CA ALA A 347 3.25 -6.17 -28.63
C ALA A 347 3.64 -7.23 -27.59
N ALA A 348 4.30 -6.76 -26.54
CA ALA A 348 4.82 -7.56 -25.44
C ALA A 348 4.53 -6.89 -24.10
N VAL A 349 4.07 -7.67 -23.11
CA VAL A 349 3.82 -7.20 -21.74
C VAL A 349 4.68 -7.99 -20.76
N VAL A 350 5.55 -7.28 -20.04
CA VAL A 350 6.37 -7.83 -18.96
C VAL A 350 5.60 -7.74 -17.65
N ALA A 351 5.17 -8.89 -17.12
CA ALA A 351 4.34 -9.01 -15.93
C ALA A 351 5.03 -9.79 -14.79
N VAL A 352 6.30 -9.42 -14.55
CA VAL A 352 7.18 -10.05 -13.54
C VAL A 352 7.17 -9.35 -12.18
N GLY A 353 6.26 -8.40 -11.97
CA GLY A 353 6.01 -7.76 -10.68
C GLY A 353 6.88 -6.52 -10.44
N PHE A 354 7.13 -6.24 -9.16
CA PHE A 354 7.91 -5.10 -8.70
C PHE A 354 9.16 -5.62 -7.98
N ASP A 355 10.24 -4.85 -8.02
CA ASP A 355 11.40 -5.12 -7.18
C ASP A 355 11.08 -4.81 -5.72
N ILE A 356 11.72 -5.55 -4.82
CA ILE A 356 11.79 -5.19 -3.40
C ILE A 356 13.22 -4.82 -3.07
N ASP A 357 13.42 -3.53 -2.84
CA ASP A 357 14.61 -2.85 -2.36
C ASP A 357 14.31 -1.36 -2.09
N LEU A 358 13.95 -1.04 -0.84
CA LEU A 358 13.73 0.36 -0.45
C LEU A 358 15.00 1.20 -0.57
N THR A 359 16.19 0.58 -0.52
CA THR A 359 17.48 1.29 -0.60
C THR A 359 17.76 1.86 -2.00
N ARG A 360 17.00 1.41 -3.01
CA ARG A 360 17.06 1.91 -4.40
C ARG A 360 16.10 3.06 -4.69
N ARG A 361 15.36 3.54 -3.69
CA ARG A 361 14.43 4.66 -3.84
C ARG A 361 15.20 5.99 -3.78
N PRO A 362 15.14 6.85 -4.80
CA PRO A 362 15.90 8.11 -4.84
C PRO A 362 15.63 9.02 -3.63
N GLU A 363 14.38 9.03 -3.14
CA GLU A 363 13.99 9.80 -1.97
C GLU A 363 14.73 9.37 -0.68
N LEU A 364 15.33 8.18 -0.65
CA LEU A 364 16.06 7.58 0.49
C LEU A 364 17.58 7.56 0.29
N ASP A 365 18.13 8.24 -0.72
CA ASP A 365 19.57 8.17 -1.06
C ASP A 365 20.50 8.44 0.13
N LEU A 366 20.13 9.36 1.03
CA LEU A 366 20.92 9.71 2.22
C LEU A 366 20.83 8.69 3.36
N PHE A 367 19.86 7.79 3.32
CA PHE A 367 19.62 6.78 4.35
C PHE A 367 20.06 5.38 3.92
N ARG A 368 20.16 5.13 2.61
CA ARG A 368 20.24 3.79 2.03
C ARG A 368 21.35 2.90 2.61
N GLU A 369 22.53 3.46 2.90
CA GLU A 369 23.69 2.73 3.43
C GLU A 369 23.55 2.42 4.93
N ALA A 370 22.60 3.06 5.61
CA ALA A 370 22.33 2.85 7.03
C ALA A 370 21.21 1.83 7.28
N VAL A 371 20.42 1.46 6.26
CA VAL A 371 19.28 0.55 6.42
C VAL A 371 19.76 -0.88 6.67
N LEU A 372 19.32 -1.47 7.79
CA LEU A 372 19.48 -2.90 8.07
C LEU A 372 18.51 -3.72 7.21
N THR A 373 19.03 -4.73 6.54
CA THR A 373 18.22 -5.63 5.68
C THR A 373 18.11 -7.03 6.27
N TRP A 374 17.13 -7.81 5.81
CA TRP A 374 16.99 -9.21 6.21
C TRP A 374 18.18 -10.08 5.81
N GLY A 375 18.86 -9.77 4.70
CA GLY A 375 20.08 -10.47 4.28
C GLY A 375 21.20 -10.42 5.32
N GLU A 376 21.22 -9.39 6.17
CA GLU A 376 22.20 -9.22 7.25
C GLU A 376 21.74 -9.87 8.57
N ARG A 377 20.50 -10.37 8.63
CA ARG A 377 19.89 -11.01 9.81
C ARG A 377 19.83 -12.52 9.72
N VAL A 378 20.08 -13.07 8.55
CA VAL A 378 20.04 -14.51 8.27
C VAL A 378 21.42 -15.02 7.86
N PRO A 379 21.68 -16.33 7.94
CA PRO A 379 22.95 -16.88 7.46
C PRO A 379 23.22 -16.51 5.99
N PRO A 380 24.48 -16.26 5.58
CA PRO A 380 24.81 -15.89 4.21
C PRO A 380 24.27 -16.87 3.15
N ALA A 381 24.31 -18.17 3.43
CA ALA A 381 23.77 -19.20 2.54
C ALA A 381 22.25 -19.07 2.32
N GLU A 382 21.50 -18.66 3.36
CA GLU A 382 20.06 -18.41 3.25
C GLU A 382 19.78 -17.15 2.43
N ALA A 383 20.53 -16.08 2.67
CA ALA A 383 20.41 -14.85 1.91
C ALA A 383 20.71 -15.06 0.42
N GLU A 384 21.73 -15.87 0.10
CA GLU A 384 22.10 -16.24 -1.28
C GLU A 384 21.03 -17.13 -1.95
N ALA A 385 20.43 -18.06 -1.22
CA ALA A 385 19.35 -18.90 -1.73
C ALA A 385 18.04 -18.12 -1.98
N HIS A 386 17.81 -17.03 -1.24
CA HIS A 386 16.59 -16.22 -1.30
C HIS A 386 16.88 -14.72 -1.49
N PRO A 387 17.50 -14.32 -2.62
CA PRO A 387 18.00 -12.96 -2.81
C PRO A 387 16.89 -11.90 -2.85
N GLU A 388 15.66 -12.27 -3.25
CA GLU A 388 14.52 -11.35 -3.20
C GLU A 388 14.07 -11.08 -1.75
N ALA A 389 14.00 -12.10 -0.90
CA ALA A 389 13.63 -11.96 0.50
C ALA A 389 14.72 -11.21 1.30
N ALA A 390 15.98 -11.43 0.96
CA ALA A 390 17.13 -10.80 1.62
C ALA A 390 17.14 -9.27 1.50
N ARG A 391 16.56 -8.71 0.42
CA ARG A 391 16.53 -7.26 0.16
C ARG A 391 15.45 -6.50 0.93
N PHE A 392 14.55 -7.19 1.65
CA PHE A 392 13.56 -6.50 2.46
C PHE A 392 14.23 -5.79 3.65
N PRO A 393 13.73 -4.60 4.04
CA PRO A 393 14.21 -3.93 5.25
C PRO A 393 13.87 -4.77 6.49
N TYR A 394 14.79 -4.83 7.43
CA TYR A 394 14.51 -5.37 8.76
C TYR A 394 13.94 -4.23 9.63
N LEU A 395 12.69 -4.37 10.06
CA LEU A 395 11.92 -3.29 10.68
C LEU A 395 11.68 -3.53 12.17
N GLY A 396 11.60 -2.45 12.93
CA GLY A 396 11.20 -2.48 14.34
C GLY A 396 9.68 -2.57 14.54
N ASP A 397 9.22 -2.64 15.79
CA ASP A 397 7.81 -2.90 16.12
C ASP A 397 6.80 -1.89 15.57
N GLY A 398 7.22 -0.63 15.42
CA GLY A 398 6.44 0.44 14.80
C GLY A 398 6.60 0.49 13.28
N MET A 399 7.16 -0.54 12.66
CA MET A 399 7.54 -0.58 11.24
C MET A 399 8.59 0.47 10.86
N GLN A 400 9.33 1.01 11.83
CA GLN A 400 10.45 1.91 11.57
C GLN A 400 11.66 1.17 11.00
N MET A 401 12.41 1.86 10.14
CA MET A 401 13.71 1.38 9.68
C MET A 401 14.70 1.29 10.84
N LEU A 402 15.54 0.27 10.81
CA LEU A 402 16.59 0.05 11.81
C LEU A 402 17.96 0.24 11.19
N GLU A 403 18.88 0.74 12.00
CA GLU A 403 20.25 0.97 11.57
C GLU A 403 21.02 -0.34 11.44
N ARG A 404 21.77 -0.47 10.36
CA ARG A 404 22.76 -1.53 10.15
C ARG A 404 23.83 -1.51 11.23
N VAL A 405 24.30 -0.32 11.59
CA VAL A 405 25.22 -0.07 12.70
C VAL A 405 24.50 0.85 13.69
N PRO A 406 24.06 0.36 14.86
CA PRO A 406 23.31 1.17 15.82
C PRO A 406 24.06 2.45 16.23
N GLY A 407 23.34 3.58 16.26
CA GLY A 407 23.85 4.89 16.71
C GLY A 407 24.60 5.72 15.66
N ARG A 408 24.66 5.29 14.40
CA ARG A 408 25.40 5.95 13.31
C ARG A 408 24.57 6.99 12.57
N LEU A 409 23.26 6.78 12.48
CA LEU A 409 22.23 7.63 11.91
C LEU A 409 20.88 7.38 12.64
N PRO A 410 20.72 7.84 13.90
CA PRO A 410 19.52 7.57 14.71
C PRO A 410 18.20 8.04 14.07
N ASP A 411 18.25 9.12 13.29
CA ASP A 411 17.10 9.67 12.56
C ASP A 411 16.44 8.66 11.61
N LEU A 412 17.16 7.60 11.20
CA LEU A 412 16.58 6.51 10.41
C LEU A 412 15.35 5.88 11.09
N GLY A 413 15.35 5.82 12.43
CA GLY A 413 14.24 5.32 13.23
C GLY A 413 12.97 6.20 13.20
N LEU A 414 13.01 7.35 12.53
CA LEU A 414 11.86 8.23 12.29
C LEU A 414 11.16 7.92 10.96
N LEU A 415 11.74 7.06 10.12
CA LEU A 415 11.16 6.59 8.86
C LEU A 415 10.43 5.26 9.07
N HIS A 416 9.11 5.27 8.87
CA HIS A 416 8.23 4.12 9.03
C HIS A 416 7.76 3.61 7.67
N VAL A 417 7.83 2.31 7.45
CA VAL A 417 7.40 1.67 6.21
C VAL A 417 5.98 1.15 6.40
N PHE A 418 5.03 1.61 5.58
CA PHE A 418 3.67 1.07 5.53
C PHE A 418 3.23 0.74 4.11
N ASN A 419 4.12 0.01 3.44
CA ASN A 419 3.97 -0.48 2.08
C ASN A 419 4.46 -1.94 1.99
N TRP A 420 4.62 -2.50 0.79
CA TRP A 420 4.98 -3.92 0.62
C TRP A 420 6.27 -4.33 1.35
N GLY A 421 7.19 -3.39 1.60
CA GLY A 421 8.44 -3.61 2.33
C GLY A 421 8.27 -4.12 3.77
N VAL A 422 7.07 -4.06 4.36
CA VAL A 422 6.82 -4.60 5.71
C VAL A 422 6.76 -6.12 5.77
N THR A 423 6.60 -6.79 4.61
CA THR A 423 6.11 -8.17 4.54
C THR A 423 6.94 -9.17 5.33
N VAL A 424 8.27 -9.11 5.25
CA VAL A 424 9.13 -10.10 5.93
C VAL A 424 9.19 -9.84 7.44
N SER A 425 9.11 -8.59 7.86
CA SER A 425 9.16 -8.18 9.26
C SER A 425 7.84 -8.35 10.00
N HIS A 426 6.71 -8.11 9.33
CA HIS A 426 5.39 -8.04 9.98
C HIS A 426 4.28 -8.86 9.30
N GLY A 427 4.56 -9.56 8.20
CA GLY A 427 3.55 -10.22 7.40
C GLY A 427 2.81 -9.23 6.49
N ALA A 428 1.74 -9.68 5.82
CA ALA A 428 0.98 -8.90 4.84
C ALA A 428 0.08 -7.82 5.48
N LEU A 429 0.65 -6.94 6.31
CA LEU A 429 -0.04 -5.83 6.98
C LEU A 429 -0.20 -4.58 6.11
N ALA A 430 0.62 -4.45 5.07
CA ALA A 430 0.49 -3.41 4.07
C ALA A 430 0.58 -4.05 2.67
N GLY A 431 -0.42 -3.78 1.84
CA GLY A 431 -0.48 -4.26 0.46
C GLY A 431 -1.62 -5.24 0.14
N ASP A 432 -2.30 -5.78 1.16
CA ASP A 432 -3.52 -6.58 1.03
C ASP A 432 -4.59 -6.13 2.05
N ILE A 433 -5.87 -6.28 1.69
CA ILE A 433 -7.02 -5.79 2.46
C ILE A 433 -7.10 -6.35 3.90
N PRO A 434 -7.02 -7.69 4.14
CA PRO A 434 -7.22 -8.22 5.49
C PRO A 434 -6.22 -7.74 6.54
N GLY A 435 -5.00 -7.37 6.13
CA GLY A 435 -3.98 -6.86 7.06
C GLY A 435 -4.06 -5.35 7.30
N LEU A 436 -4.78 -4.61 6.46
CA LEU A 436 -4.72 -3.15 6.41
C LEU A 436 -5.08 -2.49 7.74
N GLY A 437 -6.25 -2.80 8.30
CA GLY A 437 -6.71 -2.19 9.54
C GLY A 437 -5.82 -2.56 10.74
N ILE A 438 -5.31 -3.80 10.78
CA ILE A 438 -4.37 -4.26 11.80
C ILE A 438 -3.05 -3.49 11.71
N GLY A 439 -2.52 -3.37 10.48
CA GLY A 439 -1.27 -2.67 10.22
C GLY A 439 -1.34 -1.18 10.56
N ALA A 440 -2.40 -0.49 10.11
CA ALA A 440 -2.60 0.92 10.39
C ALA A 440 -2.77 1.20 11.89
N THR A 441 -3.50 0.34 12.60
CA THR A 441 -3.66 0.45 14.06
C THR A 441 -2.32 0.26 14.78
N ARG A 442 -1.54 -0.77 14.41
CA ARG A 442 -0.21 -1.01 14.99
C ARG A 442 0.73 0.18 14.77
N LEU A 443 0.75 0.70 13.54
CA LEU A 443 1.56 1.86 13.18
C LEU A 443 1.15 3.07 14.04
N ALA A 444 -0.14 3.41 14.08
CA ALA A 444 -0.63 4.55 14.85
C ALA A 444 -0.28 4.43 16.35
N GLN A 445 -0.48 3.25 16.95
CA GLN A 445 -0.12 2.98 18.35
C GLN A 445 1.38 3.18 18.62
N ALA A 446 2.24 2.72 17.71
CA ALA A 446 3.68 2.91 17.85
C ALA A 446 4.07 4.39 17.73
N LEU A 447 3.51 5.12 16.76
CA LEU A 447 3.78 6.54 16.58
C LEU A 447 3.29 7.37 17.78
N VAL A 448 2.08 7.11 18.29
CA VAL A 448 1.53 7.76 19.49
C VAL A 448 2.44 7.54 20.69
N ARG A 449 2.85 6.30 20.95
CA ARG A 449 3.78 5.96 22.02
C ARG A 449 5.08 6.75 21.88
N ASP A 450 5.70 6.72 20.69
CA ASP A 450 6.99 7.36 20.46
C ASP A 450 6.90 8.89 20.59
N LEU A 451 5.83 9.51 20.06
CA LEU A 451 5.60 10.95 20.13
C LEU A 451 5.37 11.41 21.58
N PHE A 452 4.65 10.62 22.39
CA PHE A 452 4.43 10.92 23.81
C PHE A 452 5.71 10.77 24.62
N VAL A 453 6.44 9.65 24.45
CA VAL A 453 7.69 9.39 25.16
C VAL A 453 8.71 10.51 24.88
N SER A 454 8.81 10.98 23.64
CA SER A 454 9.73 12.08 23.29
C SER A 454 9.32 13.44 23.86
N GLN A 455 8.12 13.57 24.44
CA GLN A 455 7.59 14.81 25.00
C GLN A 455 7.22 14.68 26.50
N ALA A 456 7.57 13.56 27.14
CA ALA A 456 7.18 13.27 28.51
C ALA A 456 7.62 14.38 29.49
N ASP A 457 8.85 14.87 29.36
CA ASP A 457 9.41 15.93 30.21
C ASP A 457 8.69 17.28 30.04
N ALA A 458 8.09 17.53 28.88
CA ALA A 458 7.29 18.72 28.61
C ALA A 458 5.82 18.56 29.03
N HIS A 459 5.30 17.33 29.02
CA HIS A 459 3.96 17.01 29.50
C HIS A 459 3.85 17.05 31.02
N PHE A 460 4.87 16.58 31.75
CA PHE A 460 4.84 16.53 33.21
C PHE A 460 4.54 17.89 33.89
N PRO A 461 5.25 19.00 33.58
CA PRO A 461 4.93 20.30 34.19
C PRO A 461 3.53 20.81 33.78
N ARG A 462 3.03 20.46 32.59
CA ARG A 462 1.65 20.80 32.18
C ARG A 462 0.61 20.05 33.01
N MET A 463 0.85 18.77 33.29
CA MET A 463 0.01 17.98 34.19
C MET A 463 0.03 18.57 35.61
N VAL A 464 1.20 18.95 36.13
CA VAL A 464 1.33 19.61 37.45
C VAL A 464 0.63 20.97 37.49
N ALA A 465 0.64 21.72 36.38
CA ALA A 465 0.00 23.03 36.29
C ALA A 465 -1.52 22.96 36.05
N HIS A 466 -2.02 21.83 35.55
CA HIS A 466 -3.43 21.64 35.22
C HIS A 466 -4.30 21.71 36.48
N GLU A 467 -5.37 22.50 36.39
CA GLU A 467 -6.37 22.64 37.43
C GLU A 467 -7.74 22.41 36.77
N ASP A 468 -8.48 21.45 37.28
CA ASP A 468 -9.92 21.32 37.03
C ASP A 468 -10.61 21.30 38.39
N ALA A 469 -11.38 22.34 38.67
CA ALA A 469 -12.01 22.56 39.96
C ALA A 469 -13.30 21.72 40.10
N GLU A 470 -13.21 20.41 39.86
CA GLU A 470 -14.38 19.50 39.78
C GLU A 470 -15.27 19.56 41.04
N LEU A 471 -14.67 19.84 42.21
CA LEU A 471 -15.37 19.93 43.49
C LEU A 471 -15.93 21.32 43.80
N GLU A 472 -15.70 22.35 42.97
CA GLU A 472 -16.16 23.73 43.20
C GLU A 472 -17.65 23.84 43.59
N PRO A 473 -18.57 23.05 43.00
CA PRO A 473 -19.99 23.08 43.39
C PRO A 473 -20.31 22.39 44.74
N THR A 474 -19.32 21.84 45.44
CA THR A 474 -19.50 20.98 46.63
C THR A 474 -18.93 21.63 47.89
N PRO A 475 -19.40 21.25 49.10
CA PRO A 475 -18.82 21.74 50.35
C PRO A 475 -17.40 21.21 50.62
N PHE A 476 -16.83 20.38 49.74
CA PHE A 476 -15.49 19.80 49.86
C PHE A 476 -14.46 20.52 48.98
N PHE A 477 -14.84 21.59 48.28
CA PHE A 477 -13.90 22.38 47.49
C PHE A 477 -12.87 23.07 48.38
N VAL A 478 -11.58 22.92 48.03
CA VAL A 478 -10.47 23.63 48.67
C VAL A 478 -9.76 24.42 47.58
N ARG A 479 -9.57 25.73 47.80
CA ARG A 479 -8.94 26.60 46.81
C ARG A 479 -7.47 26.22 46.61
N ARG A 480 -6.91 26.58 45.45
CA ARG A 480 -5.51 26.28 45.13
C ARG A 480 -4.53 26.83 46.15
N GLU A 481 -4.78 28.02 46.71
CA GLU A 481 -3.91 28.62 47.73
C GLU A 481 -3.96 27.91 49.09
N GLU A 482 -4.97 27.06 49.31
CA GLU A 482 -5.27 26.38 50.58
C GLU A 482 -4.88 24.89 50.58
N ARG A 483 -4.47 24.32 49.42
CA ARG A 483 -4.11 22.89 49.25
C ARG A 483 -2.64 22.59 49.53
#